data_AF-A0A9P1FZY5-F1
#
_entry.id   AF-A0A9P1FZY5-F1
#
_cell.length_a   1.000
_cell.length_b   1.000
_cell.length_c   1.000
_cell.angle_alpha   90.00
_cell.angle_beta   90.00
_cell.angle_gamma   90.00
#
_symmetry.space_group_name_H-M   'P 1'
#
loop_
_entity.id
_entity.type
_entity.pdbx_description
1 polymer ?
#
loop_
_entity_poly.entity_id
_entity_poly.type
_entity_poly.pdbx_seq_one_letter_code
_entity_poly.pdbx_strand_id
1 'polypeptide(L)'
;MNGEASIDDSEEKGHSIQELLLALENHRVDCEQTGRYEEAELARLRLDQLRQHEEKSRRDALLEQQLAERMGVEEAHMLGLQEFSNIWDQKQQDFEAKANQLQSVLATRHKQEHQIHLEKLRREVEPRTPRWSRDLLNLRKIQETLAKMRKYAEAEKTKAQADKLEAREHNQWKEKREARIAVMEEQFLHKQQLEMGGLLKRLKASREELKRSRKMEMERLLQRYQNLKMQMENQQRIIQQRVERYPITAPMANPTRPASG
;
A
#
# COMPACT_ATOMS: atom_id res chain seq x y z
N MET A 1 -6.86 -30.89 11.80
CA MET A 1 -7.56 -32.20 11.77
C MET A 1 -7.86 -32.63 13.21
N ASN A 2 -8.84 -32.00 13.87
CA ASN A 2 -9.34 -32.37 15.22
C ASN A 2 -10.74 -31.76 15.44
N GLY A 3 -11.61 -31.83 14.41
CA GLY A 3 -12.96 -31.23 14.46
C GLY A 3 -14.10 -32.20 14.16
N GLU A 4 -13.83 -33.36 13.57
CA GLU A 4 -14.89 -34.30 13.14
C GLU A 4 -15.38 -35.23 14.25
N ALA A 5 -14.54 -35.57 15.24
CA ALA A 5 -14.91 -36.52 16.30
C ALA A 5 -15.89 -35.94 17.36
N SER A 6 -16.05 -34.62 17.46
CA SER A 6 -16.90 -34.00 18.49
C SER A 6 -18.34 -33.76 18.04
N ILE A 7 -18.60 -33.77 16.72
CA ILE A 7 -19.92 -33.56 16.13
C ILE A 7 -20.70 -34.89 16.16
N ASP A 8 -20.03 -35.99 15.82
CA ASP A 8 -20.61 -37.35 15.78
C ASP A 8 -21.11 -37.82 17.16
N ASP A 9 -20.31 -37.61 18.20
CA ASP A 9 -20.65 -37.91 19.61
C ASP A 9 -21.84 -37.10 20.16
N SER A 10 -22.10 -35.93 19.57
CA SER A 10 -23.19 -35.02 19.99
C SER A 10 -24.49 -35.37 19.28
N GLU A 11 -24.41 -35.83 18.03
CA GLU A 11 -25.55 -36.32 17.26
C GLU A 11 -26.06 -37.66 17.81
N GLU A 12 -25.19 -38.64 18.12
CA GLU A 12 -25.59 -39.91 18.72
C GLU A 12 -26.29 -39.74 20.09
N LYS A 13 -25.79 -38.83 20.93
CA LYS A 13 -26.43 -38.48 22.21
C LYS A 13 -27.78 -37.78 22.01
N GLY A 14 -27.91 -36.95 20.99
CA GLY A 14 -29.18 -36.31 20.61
C GLY A 14 -30.25 -37.32 20.20
N HIS A 15 -29.87 -38.33 19.41
CA HIS A 15 -30.77 -39.44 19.02
C HIS A 15 -31.20 -40.27 20.23
N SER A 16 -30.28 -40.59 21.14
CA SER A 16 -30.60 -41.33 22.37
C SER A 16 -31.56 -40.58 23.30
N ILE A 17 -31.46 -39.24 23.37
CA ILE A 17 -32.38 -38.40 24.17
C ILE A 17 -33.77 -38.35 23.52
N GLN A 18 -33.86 -38.25 22.19
CA GLN A 18 -35.14 -38.28 21.48
C GLN A 18 -35.86 -39.63 21.61
N GLU A 19 -35.12 -40.74 21.53
CA GLU A 19 -35.65 -42.08 21.78
C GLU A 19 -36.14 -42.25 23.22
N LEU A 20 -35.41 -41.69 24.20
CA LEU A 20 -35.81 -41.69 25.60
C LEU A 20 -37.07 -40.85 25.84
N LEU A 21 -37.20 -39.69 25.19
CA LEU A 21 -38.41 -38.87 25.25
C LEU A 21 -39.61 -39.59 24.64
N LEU A 22 -39.44 -40.27 23.50
CA LEU A 22 -40.49 -41.08 22.87
C LEU A 22 -40.92 -42.25 23.76
N ALA A 23 -39.95 -42.96 24.35
CA ALA A 23 -40.22 -44.09 25.23
C ALA A 23 -40.98 -43.67 26.49
N LEU A 24 -40.61 -42.52 27.09
CA LEU A 24 -41.31 -41.97 28.25
C LEU A 24 -42.71 -41.44 27.92
N GLU A 25 -42.91 -40.89 26.72
CA GLU A 25 -44.23 -40.45 26.25
C GLU A 25 -45.16 -41.65 26.01
N ASN A 26 -44.67 -42.72 25.38
CA ASN A 26 -45.42 -43.97 25.24
C ASN A 26 -45.76 -44.60 26.60
N HIS A 27 -44.80 -44.62 27.52
CA HIS A 27 -45.01 -45.12 28.88
C HIS A 27 -46.07 -44.30 29.65
N ARG A 28 -46.09 -42.97 29.49
CA ARG A 28 -47.13 -42.10 30.06
C ARG A 28 -48.50 -42.48 29.54
N VAL A 29 -48.64 -42.64 28.21
CA VAL A 29 -49.91 -43.01 27.57
C VAL A 29 -50.40 -44.38 28.03
N ASP A 30 -49.51 -45.37 28.15
CA ASP A 30 -49.86 -46.70 28.64
C ASP A 30 -50.29 -46.70 30.12
N CYS A 31 -49.64 -45.89 30.96
CA CYS A 31 -50.04 -45.71 32.37
C CYS A 31 -51.40 -44.99 32.50
N GLU A 32 -51.71 -44.04 31.61
CA GLU A 32 -53.02 -43.37 31.55
C GLU A 32 -54.15 -44.32 31.14
N GLN A 33 -53.91 -45.19 30.15
CA GLN A 33 -54.88 -46.18 29.69
C GLN A 33 -55.15 -47.28 30.73
N THR A 34 -54.15 -47.62 31.55
CA THR A 34 -54.24 -48.66 32.59
C THR A 34 -54.71 -48.14 33.95
N GLY A 35 -54.96 -46.83 34.10
CA GLY A 35 -55.44 -46.19 35.33
C GLY A 35 -54.37 -45.97 36.40
N ARG A 36 -53.08 -46.10 36.05
CA ARG A 36 -51.92 -45.88 36.94
C ARG A 36 -51.46 -44.43 36.90
N TYR A 37 -52.27 -43.54 37.49
CA TYR A 37 -52.05 -42.09 37.41
C TYR A 37 -50.78 -41.60 38.12
N GLU A 38 -50.36 -42.25 39.22
CA GLU A 38 -49.13 -41.89 39.93
C GLU A 38 -47.87 -42.10 39.05
N GLU A 39 -47.83 -43.19 38.30
CA GLU A 39 -46.76 -43.50 37.36
C GLU A 39 -46.78 -42.55 36.14
N ALA A 40 -47.98 -42.20 35.65
CA ALA A 40 -48.16 -41.23 34.58
C ALA A 40 -47.68 -39.82 34.99
N GLU A 41 -47.96 -39.39 36.22
CA GLU A 41 -47.47 -38.11 36.77
C GLU A 41 -45.94 -38.10 36.91
N LEU A 42 -45.33 -39.21 37.35
CA LEU A 42 -43.87 -39.33 37.43
C LEU A 42 -43.22 -39.30 36.03
N ALA A 43 -43.82 -39.99 35.05
CA ALA A 43 -43.38 -39.94 33.65
C ALA A 43 -43.51 -38.52 33.07
N ARG A 44 -44.60 -37.79 33.37
CA ARG A 44 -44.77 -36.39 32.95
C ARG A 44 -43.69 -35.48 33.53
N LEU A 45 -43.44 -35.55 34.84
CA LEU A 45 -42.39 -34.76 35.49
C LEU A 45 -41.01 -35.04 34.89
N ARG A 46 -40.73 -36.30 34.57
CA ARG A 46 -39.46 -36.70 33.95
C ARG A 46 -39.34 -36.20 32.50
N LEU A 47 -40.42 -36.24 31.72
CA LEU A 47 -40.48 -35.66 30.37
C LEU A 47 -40.21 -34.17 30.40
N ASP A 48 -40.82 -33.43 31.33
CA ASP A 48 -40.63 -31.99 31.46
C ASP A 48 -39.19 -31.65 31.82
N GLN A 49 -38.57 -32.38 32.76
CA GLN A 49 -37.16 -32.21 33.12
C GLN A 49 -36.22 -32.47 31.93
N LEU A 50 -36.45 -33.55 31.18
CA LEU A 50 -35.62 -33.90 30.02
C LEU A 50 -35.78 -32.89 28.90
N ARG A 51 -37.01 -32.44 28.63
CA ARG A 51 -37.29 -31.36 27.65
C ARG A 51 -36.59 -30.08 28.03
N GLN A 52 -36.64 -29.66 29.30
CA GLN A 52 -35.93 -28.47 29.78
C GLN A 52 -34.41 -28.59 29.64
N HIS A 53 -33.85 -29.75 29.98
CA HIS A 53 -32.41 -29.99 29.85
C HIS A 53 -31.96 -29.96 28.39
N GLU A 54 -32.66 -30.68 27.51
CA GLU A 54 -32.37 -30.72 26.08
C GLU A 54 -32.48 -29.33 25.45
N GLU A 55 -33.52 -28.57 25.81
CA GLU A 55 -33.72 -27.22 25.32
C GLU A 55 -32.58 -26.27 25.78
N LYS A 56 -32.10 -26.43 27.03
CA LYS A 56 -30.91 -25.70 27.51
C LYS A 56 -29.67 -26.09 26.72
N SER A 57 -29.38 -27.38 26.57
CA SER A 57 -28.23 -27.86 25.80
C SER A 57 -28.24 -27.37 24.34
N ARG A 58 -29.42 -27.35 23.70
CA ARG A 58 -29.56 -26.80 22.34
C ARG A 58 -29.34 -25.29 22.27
N ARG A 59 -29.75 -24.53 23.29
CA ARG A 59 -29.44 -23.09 23.39
C ARG A 59 -27.94 -22.87 23.55
N ASP A 60 -27.30 -23.62 24.42
CA ASP A 60 -25.85 -23.52 24.67
C ASP A 60 -25.05 -23.85 23.39
N ALA A 61 -25.38 -24.94 22.71
CA ALA A 61 -24.77 -25.30 21.42
C ALA A 61 -24.98 -24.22 20.33
N LEU A 62 -26.17 -23.61 20.27
CA LEU A 62 -26.42 -22.50 19.34
C LEU A 62 -25.53 -21.29 19.66
N LEU A 63 -25.35 -20.94 20.93
CA LEU A 63 -24.47 -19.85 21.33
C LEU A 63 -23.01 -20.13 20.98
N GLU A 64 -22.54 -21.35 21.19
CA GLU A 64 -21.20 -21.78 20.82
C GLU A 64 -20.98 -21.67 19.30
N GLN A 65 -21.96 -22.12 18.50
CA GLN A 65 -21.90 -22.00 17.04
C GLN A 65 -21.85 -20.53 16.61
N GLN A 66 -22.68 -19.66 17.19
CA GLN A 66 -22.70 -18.23 16.89
C GLN A 66 -21.39 -17.53 17.26
N LEU A 67 -20.77 -17.93 18.38
CA LEU A 67 -19.47 -17.43 18.81
C LEU A 67 -18.37 -17.88 17.85
N ALA A 68 -18.34 -19.16 17.47
CA ALA A 68 -17.36 -19.70 16.52
C ALA A 68 -17.46 -19.02 15.15
N GLU A 69 -18.69 -18.78 14.66
CA GLU A 69 -18.92 -18.03 13.43
C GLU A 69 -18.36 -16.60 13.52
N ARG A 70 -18.62 -15.89 14.63
CA ARG A 70 -18.08 -14.54 14.85
C ARG A 70 -16.55 -14.53 14.87
N MET A 71 -15.93 -15.48 15.59
CA MET A 71 -14.49 -15.62 15.64
C MET A 71 -13.91 -15.87 14.25
N GLY A 72 -14.50 -16.78 13.46
CA GLY A 72 -14.06 -17.06 12.09
C GLY A 72 -14.13 -15.83 11.17
N VAL A 73 -15.18 -15.01 11.28
CA VAL A 73 -15.30 -13.76 10.52
C VAL A 73 -14.23 -12.73 10.94
N GLU A 74 -13.95 -12.63 12.24
CA GLU A 74 -12.90 -11.73 12.76
C GLU A 74 -11.50 -12.18 12.34
N GLU A 75 -11.19 -13.46 12.44
CA GLU A 75 -9.92 -14.04 12.00
C GLU A 75 -9.68 -13.82 10.51
N ALA A 76 -10.69 -14.11 9.67
CA ALA A 76 -10.61 -13.88 8.23
C ALA A 76 -10.37 -12.40 7.89
N HIS A 77 -11.00 -11.47 8.62
CA HIS A 77 -10.77 -10.04 8.44
C HIS A 77 -9.35 -9.62 8.85
N MET A 78 -8.85 -10.13 9.97
CA MET A 78 -7.49 -9.84 10.45
C MET A 78 -6.43 -10.33 9.47
N LEU A 79 -6.58 -11.55 8.95
CA LEU A 79 -5.71 -12.09 7.90
C LEU A 79 -5.78 -11.24 6.62
N GLY A 80 -6.98 -10.85 6.21
CA GLY A 80 -7.18 -9.97 5.05
C GLY A 80 -6.50 -8.60 5.21
N LEU A 81 -6.51 -8.01 6.41
CA LEU A 81 -5.81 -6.75 6.70
C LEU A 81 -4.28 -6.90 6.69
N GLN A 82 -3.77 -8.03 7.19
CA GLN A 82 -2.33 -8.32 7.15
C GLN A 82 -1.86 -8.51 5.71
N GLU A 83 -2.57 -9.32 4.92
CA GLU A 83 -2.25 -9.53 3.51
C GLU A 83 -2.34 -8.21 2.72
N PHE A 84 -3.41 -7.43 2.94
CA PHE A 84 -3.55 -6.10 2.36
C PHE A 84 -2.34 -5.22 2.68
N SER A 85 -1.91 -5.17 3.94
CA SER A 85 -0.78 -4.34 4.38
C SER A 85 0.51 -4.79 3.70
N ASN A 86 0.79 -6.09 3.68
CA ASN A 86 1.99 -6.65 3.04
C ASN A 86 2.05 -6.33 1.54
N ILE A 87 0.94 -6.52 0.82
CA ILE A 87 0.87 -6.22 -0.62
C ILE A 87 1.12 -4.74 -0.88
N TRP A 88 0.52 -3.87 -0.07
CA TRP A 88 0.63 -2.42 -0.26
C TRP A 88 2.01 -1.88 0.14
N ASP A 89 2.62 -2.45 1.18
CA ASP A 89 3.98 -2.10 1.59
C ASP A 89 4.98 -2.53 0.52
N GLN A 90 4.82 -3.72 -0.08
CA GLN A 90 5.63 -4.15 -1.22
C GLN A 90 5.45 -3.24 -2.44
N LYS A 91 4.20 -2.91 -2.81
CA LYS A 91 3.92 -1.97 -3.91
C LYS A 91 4.58 -0.61 -3.68
N GLN A 92 4.55 -0.12 -2.45
CA GLN A 92 5.19 1.15 -2.08
C GLN A 92 6.71 1.04 -2.17
N GLN A 93 7.31 -0.05 -1.69
CA GLN A 93 8.74 -0.29 -1.79
C GLN A 93 9.21 -0.35 -3.26
N ASP A 94 8.50 -1.10 -4.10
CA ASP A 94 8.80 -1.22 -5.53
C ASP A 94 8.69 0.13 -6.25
N PHE A 95 7.69 0.94 -5.89
CA PHE A 95 7.54 2.29 -6.42
C PHE A 95 8.72 3.18 -6.03
N GLU A 96 9.13 3.18 -4.75
CA GLU A 96 10.26 3.99 -4.29
C GLU A 96 11.58 3.54 -4.92
N ALA A 97 11.80 2.23 -5.08
CA ALA A 97 12.97 1.70 -5.77
C ALA A 97 13.04 2.20 -7.23
N LYS A 98 11.93 2.10 -7.97
CA LYS A 98 11.83 2.61 -9.35
C LYS A 98 11.99 4.13 -9.41
N ALA A 99 11.41 4.87 -8.48
CA ALA A 99 11.53 6.33 -8.41
C ALA A 99 12.98 6.77 -8.18
N ASN A 100 13.71 6.07 -7.31
CA ASN A 100 15.13 6.32 -7.04
C ASN A 100 16.00 5.97 -8.25
N GLN A 101 15.70 4.84 -8.92
CA GLN A 101 16.40 4.45 -10.14
C GLN A 101 16.23 5.49 -11.25
N LEU A 102 15.00 5.97 -11.49
CA LEU A 102 14.74 7.01 -12.50
C LEU A 102 15.50 8.31 -12.22
N GLN A 103 15.53 8.75 -10.96
CA GLN A 103 16.30 9.94 -10.57
C GLN A 103 17.81 9.74 -10.78
N SER A 104 18.34 8.58 -10.38
CA SER A 104 19.77 8.26 -10.53
C SER A 104 20.19 8.18 -12.01
N VAL A 105 19.39 7.53 -12.85
CA VAL A 105 19.63 7.45 -14.30
C VAL A 105 19.62 8.85 -14.92
N LEU A 106 18.63 9.69 -14.58
CA LEU A 106 18.56 11.05 -15.11
C LEU A 106 19.75 11.90 -14.64
N ALA A 107 20.12 11.83 -13.35
CA ALA A 107 21.26 12.57 -12.81
C ALA A 107 22.59 12.13 -13.46
N THR A 108 22.77 10.82 -13.69
CA THR A 108 23.95 10.28 -14.36
C THR A 108 24.04 10.77 -15.80
N ARG A 109 22.92 10.72 -16.53
CA ARG A 109 22.81 11.25 -17.89
C ARG A 109 23.12 12.75 -17.93
N HIS A 110 22.52 13.54 -17.04
CA HIS A 110 22.77 14.98 -16.95
C HIS A 110 24.24 15.30 -16.73
N LYS A 111 24.92 14.57 -15.84
CA LYS A 111 26.36 14.72 -15.59
C LYS A 111 27.19 14.45 -16.85
N GLN A 112 26.90 13.38 -17.59
CA GLN A 112 27.60 13.05 -18.82
C GLN A 112 27.37 14.08 -19.91
N GLU A 113 26.10 14.47 -20.12
CA GLU A 113 25.74 15.49 -21.11
C GLU A 113 26.36 16.85 -20.80
N HIS A 114 26.44 17.23 -19.51
CA HIS A 114 27.09 18.46 -19.07
C HIS A 114 28.58 18.47 -19.37
N GLN A 115 29.29 17.37 -19.09
CA GLN A 115 30.71 17.23 -19.43
C GLN A 115 30.95 17.40 -20.94
N ILE A 116 30.18 16.68 -21.76
CA ILE A 116 30.27 16.76 -23.22
C ILE A 116 29.95 18.19 -23.71
N HIS A 117 28.92 18.82 -23.12
CA HIS A 117 28.52 20.18 -23.48
C HIS A 117 29.62 21.21 -23.14
N LEU A 118 30.23 21.10 -21.96
CA LEU A 118 31.32 21.98 -21.53
C LEU A 118 32.54 21.85 -22.44
N GLU A 119 32.92 20.62 -22.81
CA GLU A 119 34.01 20.39 -23.76
C GLU A 119 33.72 21.02 -25.13
N LYS A 120 32.47 20.89 -25.60
CA LYS A 120 32.02 21.51 -26.84
C LYS A 120 32.08 23.04 -26.77
N LEU A 121 31.56 23.64 -25.69
CA LEU A 121 31.63 25.09 -25.46
C LEU A 121 33.08 25.60 -25.45
N ARG A 122 33.96 24.88 -24.75
CA ARG A 122 35.40 25.23 -24.70
C ARG A 122 36.08 25.16 -26.06
N ARG A 123 35.61 24.32 -27.00
CA ARG A 123 36.16 24.24 -28.37
C ARG A 123 35.54 25.27 -29.31
N GLU A 124 34.24 25.52 -29.20
CA GLU A 124 33.47 26.25 -30.21
C GLU A 124 33.31 27.75 -29.89
N VAL A 125 33.41 28.17 -28.63
CA VAL A 125 33.16 29.56 -28.24
C VAL A 125 34.24 30.50 -28.80
N GLU A 126 33.78 31.41 -29.65
CA GLU A 126 34.55 32.51 -30.23
C GLU A 126 34.59 33.74 -29.32
N PRO A 127 35.69 34.51 -29.30
CA PRO A 127 36.89 34.32 -30.13
C PRO A 127 37.85 33.27 -29.57
N ARG A 128 38.30 32.33 -30.42
CA ARG A 128 39.25 31.25 -30.05
C ARG A 128 40.66 31.73 -29.73
N THR A 129 41.03 32.91 -30.21
CA THR A 129 42.32 33.56 -29.94
C THR A 129 42.13 35.03 -29.58
N PRO A 130 43.05 35.63 -28.80
CA PRO A 130 43.03 37.06 -28.53
C PRO A 130 43.14 37.87 -29.82
N ARG A 131 42.37 38.95 -29.92
CA ARG A 131 42.60 40.01 -30.90
C ARG A 131 43.43 41.11 -30.25
N TRP A 132 44.70 41.18 -30.63
CA TRP A 132 45.64 42.17 -30.15
C TRP A 132 45.30 43.59 -30.60
N SER A 133 45.51 44.55 -29.73
CA SER A 133 45.34 45.96 -30.08
C SER A 133 46.39 46.41 -31.08
N ARG A 134 46.04 47.46 -31.84
CA ARG A 134 46.98 48.12 -32.75
C ARG A 134 48.20 48.67 -32.01
N ASP A 135 48.04 49.10 -30.77
CA ASP A 135 49.13 49.63 -29.94
C ASP A 135 50.13 48.54 -29.56
N LEU A 136 49.65 47.34 -29.19
CA LEU A 136 50.52 46.20 -28.94
C LEU A 136 51.30 45.79 -30.20
N LEU A 137 50.62 45.71 -31.35
CA LEU A 137 51.27 45.39 -32.63
C LEU A 137 52.32 46.43 -33.01
N ASN A 138 52.06 47.72 -32.75
CA ASN A 138 53.01 48.80 -32.97
C ASN A 138 54.22 48.70 -32.04
N LEU A 139 54.01 48.42 -30.74
CA LEU A 139 55.11 48.23 -29.78
C LEU A 139 56.00 47.05 -30.19
N ARG A 140 55.42 45.94 -30.65
CA ARG A 140 56.19 44.79 -31.19
C ARG A 140 57.00 45.16 -32.43
N LYS A 141 56.44 45.96 -33.35
CA LYS A 141 57.16 46.44 -34.54
C LYS A 141 58.30 47.41 -34.18
N ILE A 142 58.08 48.31 -33.23
CA ILE A 142 59.11 49.24 -32.70
C ILE A 142 60.23 48.44 -32.02
N GLN A 143 59.89 47.46 -31.19
CA GLN A 143 60.85 46.55 -30.56
C GLN A 143 61.74 45.88 -31.61
N GLU A 144 61.16 45.30 -32.66
CA GLU A 144 61.90 44.64 -33.74
C GLU A 144 62.83 45.60 -34.49
N THR A 145 62.35 46.82 -34.75
CA THR A 145 63.14 47.87 -35.44
C THR A 145 64.33 48.31 -34.59
N LEU A 146 64.12 48.56 -33.28
CA LEU A 146 65.19 48.93 -32.35
C LEU A 146 66.25 47.83 -32.21
N ALA A 147 65.82 46.55 -32.20
CA ALA A 147 66.72 45.41 -32.20
C ALA A 147 67.58 45.33 -33.47
N LYS A 148 66.99 45.54 -34.66
CA LYS A 148 67.73 45.60 -35.94
C LYS A 148 68.76 46.74 -35.97
N MET A 149 68.46 47.85 -35.31
CA MET A 149 69.38 48.99 -35.15
C MET A 149 70.42 48.80 -34.04
N ARG A 150 70.49 47.62 -33.39
CA ARG A 150 71.38 47.29 -32.25
C ARG A 150 71.18 48.17 -31.01
N LYS A 151 70.02 48.83 -30.88
CA LYS A 151 69.64 49.64 -29.72
C LYS A 151 69.00 48.78 -28.62
N TYR A 152 69.78 47.88 -28.04
CA TYR A 152 69.23 46.83 -27.15
C TYR A 152 68.56 47.38 -25.89
N ALA A 153 69.09 48.44 -25.28
CA ALA A 153 68.51 49.03 -24.07
C ALA A 153 67.11 49.62 -24.31
N GLU A 154 66.90 50.28 -25.46
CA GLU A 154 65.59 50.83 -25.85
C GLU A 154 64.63 49.70 -26.28
N ALA A 155 65.16 48.67 -26.96
CA ALA A 155 64.39 47.49 -27.35
C ALA A 155 63.86 46.73 -26.11
N GLU A 156 64.67 46.54 -25.06
CA GLU A 156 64.25 45.86 -23.83
C GLU A 156 63.17 46.66 -23.08
N LYS A 157 63.28 47.99 -23.02
CA LYS A 157 62.22 48.85 -22.45
C LYS A 157 60.92 48.71 -23.23
N THR A 158 60.99 48.74 -24.56
CA THR A 158 59.81 48.59 -25.44
C THR A 158 59.19 47.20 -25.31
N LYS A 159 60.01 46.15 -25.20
CA LYS A 159 59.57 44.78 -24.94
C LYS A 159 58.83 44.67 -23.61
N ALA A 160 59.38 45.19 -22.52
CA ALA A 160 58.71 45.16 -21.21
C ALA A 160 57.33 45.84 -21.24
N GLN A 161 57.19 46.94 -21.99
CA GLN A 161 55.90 47.61 -22.21
C GLN A 161 54.94 46.75 -23.04
N ALA A 162 55.42 46.14 -24.13
CA ALA A 162 54.64 45.24 -24.98
C ALA A 162 54.15 44.01 -24.20
N ASP A 163 55.04 43.33 -23.47
CA ASP A 163 54.73 42.14 -22.68
C ASP A 163 53.67 42.44 -21.60
N LYS A 164 53.76 43.60 -20.95
CA LYS A 164 52.76 44.05 -19.97
C LYS A 164 51.39 44.30 -20.62
N LEU A 165 51.37 44.91 -21.80
CA LEU A 165 50.13 45.17 -22.52
C LEU A 165 49.51 43.87 -23.05
N GLU A 166 50.32 42.97 -23.60
CA GLU A 166 49.90 41.64 -24.06
C GLU A 166 49.27 40.81 -22.94
N ALA A 167 49.91 40.76 -21.77
CA ALA A 167 49.38 40.05 -20.62
C ALA A 167 48.00 40.60 -20.19
N ARG A 168 47.83 41.93 -20.22
CA ARG A 168 46.56 42.59 -19.89
C ARG A 168 45.48 42.25 -20.93
N GLU A 169 45.77 42.37 -22.21
CA GLU A 169 44.82 42.07 -23.29
C GLU A 169 44.44 40.59 -23.32
N HIS A 170 45.42 39.71 -23.10
CA HIS A 170 45.19 38.27 -22.99
C HIS A 170 44.25 37.93 -21.83
N ASN A 171 44.48 38.51 -20.65
CA ASN A 171 43.61 38.29 -19.48
C ASN A 171 42.19 38.80 -19.73
N GLN A 172 42.03 40.00 -20.31
CA GLN A 172 40.71 40.53 -20.65
C GLN A 172 39.98 39.66 -21.69
N TRP A 173 40.70 39.16 -22.70
CA TRP A 173 40.13 38.21 -23.67
C TRP A 173 39.67 36.94 -22.98
N LYS A 174 40.51 36.35 -22.13
CA LYS A 174 40.21 35.13 -21.38
C LYS A 174 38.99 35.33 -20.48
N GLU A 175 38.93 36.41 -19.71
CA GLU A 175 37.81 36.76 -18.84
C GLU A 175 36.49 36.88 -19.63
N LYS A 176 36.49 37.64 -20.74
CA LYS A 176 35.30 37.77 -21.59
C LYS A 176 34.86 36.44 -22.18
N ARG A 177 35.82 35.58 -22.54
CA ARG A 177 35.55 34.27 -23.10
C ARG A 177 34.96 33.31 -22.06
N GLU A 178 35.57 33.22 -20.89
CA GLU A 178 35.07 32.42 -19.77
C GLU A 178 33.69 32.90 -19.31
N ALA A 179 33.44 34.21 -19.27
CA ALA A 179 32.12 34.76 -18.95
C ALA A 179 31.04 34.32 -19.95
N ARG A 180 31.36 34.26 -21.25
CA ARG A 180 30.43 33.74 -22.28
C ARG A 180 30.16 32.26 -22.10
N ILE A 181 31.19 31.47 -21.82
CA ILE A 181 31.05 30.03 -21.55
C ILE A 181 30.16 29.82 -20.32
N ALA A 182 30.38 30.58 -19.25
CA ALA A 182 29.60 30.49 -18.02
C ALA A 182 28.10 30.78 -18.24
N VAL A 183 27.75 31.79 -19.03
CA VAL A 183 26.35 32.10 -19.36
C VAL A 183 25.69 30.96 -20.15
N MET A 184 26.42 30.37 -21.12
CA MET A 184 25.90 29.24 -21.90
C MET A 184 25.75 27.98 -21.04
N GLU A 185 26.70 27.74 -20.14
CA GLU A 185 26.65 26.65 -19.17
C GLU A 185 25.47 26.81 -18.20
N GLU A 186 25.24 28.01 -17.68
CA GLU A 186 24.11 28.30 -16.79
C GLU A 186 22.77 28.02 -17.48
N GLN A 187 22.61 28.45 -18.74
CA GLN A 187 21.41 28.14 -19.53
C GLN A 187 21.20 26.64 -19.74
N PHE A 188 22.29 25.89 -19.92
CA PHE A 188 22.23 24.44 -20.06
C PHE A 188 21.83 23.76 -18.75
N LEU A 189 22.46 24.12 -17.64
CA LEU A 189 22.14 23.62 -16.30
C LEU A 189 20.70 23.96 -15.90
N HIS A 190 20.21 25.14 -16.26
CA HIS A 190 18.82 25.52 -16.02
C HIS A 190 17.83 24.57 -16.71
N LYS A 191 18.11 24.16 -17.96
CA LYS A 191 17.28 23.17 -18.68
C LYS A 191 17.27 21.82 -17.97
N GLN A 192 18.43 21.35 -17.50
CA GLN A 192 18.54 20.12 -16.73
C GLN A 192 17.76 20.21 -15.41
N GLN A 193 17.82 21.35 -14.73
CA GLN A 193 17.07 21.61 -13.51
C GLN A 193 15.56 21.56 -13.74
N LEU A 194 15.06 22.13 -14.85
CA LEU A 194 13.64 22.06 -15.22
C LEU A 194 13.19 20.63 -15.51
N GLU A 195 14.01 19.84 -16.22
CA GLU A 195 13.72 18.43 -16.51
C GLU A 195 13.65 17.60 -15.23
N MET A 196 14.64 17.73 -14.34
CA MET A 196 14.67 17.07 -13.04
C MET A 196 13.47 17.50 -12.18
N GLY A 197 13.18 18.80 -12.13
CA GLY A 197 12.01 19.33 -11.42
C GLY A 197 10.69 18.77 -11.95
N GLY A 198 10.57 18.59 -13.27
CA GLY A 198 9.42 17.94 -13.90
C GLY A 198 9.27 16.48 -13.50
N LEU A 199 10.38 15.72 -13.47
CA LEU A 199 10.38 14.33 -12.99
C LEU A 199 9.94 14.26 -11.52
N LEU A 200 10.53 15.07 -10.65
CA LEU A 200 10.20 15.10 -9.21
C LEU A 200 8.73 15.44 -8.96
N LYS A 201 8.16 16.39 -9.71
CA LYS A 201 6.73 16.71 -9.62
C LYS A 201 5.85 15.53 -10.01
N ARG A 202 6.18 14.82 -11.10
CA ARG A 202 5.44 13.61 -11.52
C ARG A 202 5.54 12.51 -10.47
N LEU A 203 6.74 12.24 -9.95
CA LEU A 203 6.94 11.24 -8.90
C LEU A 203 6.16 11.57 -7.63
N LYS A 204 6.13 12.84 -7.23
CA LYS A 204 5.32 13.30 -6.09
C LYS A 204 3.83 13.06 -6.33
N ALA A 205 3.31 13.43 -7.49
CA ALA A 205 1.91 13.20 -7.84
C ALA A 205 1.56 11.71 -7.86
N SER A 206 2.42 10.86 -8.46
CA SER A 206 2.24 9.41 -8.45
C SER A 206 2.29 8.81 -7.05
N ARG A 207 3.15 9.32 -6.16
CA ARG A 207 3.21 8.90 -4.75
C ARG A 207 1.94 9.27 -4.00
N GLU A 208 1.41 10.46 -4.23
CA GLU A 208 0.14 10.89 -3.65
C GLU A 208 -1.03 10.04 -4.15
N GLU A 209 -1.04 9.71 -5.44
CA GLU A 209 -2.06 8.82 -6.02
C GLU A 209 -1.99 7.42 -5.39
N LEU A 210 -0.81 6.84 -5.27
CA LEU A 210 -0.62 5.53 -4.62
C LEU A 210 -1.15 5.52 -3.18
N LYS A 211 -0.93 6.59 -2.41
CA LYS A 211 -1.48 6.75 -1.06
C LYS A 211 -3.01 6.85 -1.05
N ARG A 212 -3.59 7.57 -2.01
CA ARG A 212 -5.05 7.68 -2.16
C ARG A 212 -5.66 6.33 -2.52
N SER A 213 -5.08 5.60 -3.46
CA SER A 213 -5.52 4.26 -3.84
C SER A 213 -5.47 3.29 -2.65
N ARG A 214 -4.38 3.30 -1.86
CA ARG A 214 -4.28 2.50 -0.63
C ARG A 214 -5.41 2.83 0.36
N LYS A 215 -5.68 4.11 0.57
CA LYS A 215 -6.74 4.56 1.49
C LYS A 215 -8.13 4.08 1.02
N MET A 216 -8.46 4.29 -0.26
CA MET A 216 -9.75 3.88 -0.82
C MET A 216 -9.96 2.36 -0.76
N GLU A 217 -8.92 1.57 -1.09
CA GLU A 217 -9.03 0.11 -1.00
C GLU A 217 -9.15 -0.39 0.43
N MET A 218 -8.47 0.26 1.39
CA MET A 218 -8.61 -0.04 2.82
C MET A 218 -10.04 0.24 3.29
N GLU A 219 -10.59 1.40 2.95
CA GLU A 219 -11.98 1.75 3.27
C GLU A 219 -12.96 0.72 2.68
N ARG A 220 -12.73 0.28 1.44
CA ARG A 220 -13.55 -0.78 0.81
C ARG A 220 -13.42 -2.13 1.51
N LEU A 221 -12.24 -2.47 2.03
CA LEU A 221 -12.02 -3.70 2.80
C LEU A 221 -12.79 -3.65 4.12
N LEU A 222 -12.68 -2.55 4.87
CA LEU A 222 -13.39 -2.32 6.12
C LEU A 222 -14.91 -2.31 5.93
N GLN A 223 -15.41 -1.67 4.86
CA GLN A 223 -16.84 -1.66 4.56
C GLN A 223 -17.38 -3.06 4.28
N ARG A 224 -16.63 -3.90 3.55
CA ARG A 224 -17.02 -5.29 3.29
C ARG A 224 -17.10 -6.09 4.59
N TYR A 225 -16.14 -5.92 5.50
CA TYR A 225 -16.19 -6.53 6.82
C TYR A 225 -17.39 -6.07 7.64
N GLN A 226 -17.66 -4.75 7.69
CA GLN A 226 -18.81 -4.22 8.41
C GLN A 226 -20.14 -4.77 7.88
N ASN A 227 -20.29 -4.86 6.54
CA ASN A 227 -21.47 -5.42 5.92
C ASN A 227 -21.65 -6.91 6.26
N LEU A 228 -20.57 -7.69 6.17
CA LEU A 228 -20.57 -9.11 6.52
C LEU A 228 -20.93 -9.34 8.00
N LYS A 229 -20.32 -8.57 8.89
CA LYS A 229 -20.60 -8.60 10.33
C LYS A 229 -22.07 -8.28 10.61
N MET A 230 -22.60 -7.20 10.04
CA MET A 230 -24.00 -6.82 10.22
C MET A 230 -24.96 -7.88 9.68
N GLN A 231 -24.65 -8.48 8.52
CA GLN A 231 -25.45 -9.57 7.96
C GLN A 231 -25.48 -10.79 8.90
N MET A 232 -24.32 -11.21 9.40
CA MET A 232 -24.20 -12.32 10.35
C MET A 232 -24.97 -12.03 11.62
N GLU A 233 -24.79 -10.85 12.24
CA GLU A 233 -25.53 -10.47 13.46
C GLU A 233 -27.05 -10.46 13.24
N ASN A 234 -27.51 -9.99 12.08
CA ASN A 234 -28.93 -10.02 11.73
C ASN A 234 -29.45 -11.46 11.58
N GLN A 235 -28.68 -12.36 10.95
CA GLN A 235 -29.03 -13.77 10.84
C GLN A 235 -29.11 -14.44 12.22
N GLN A 236 -28.12 -14.20 13.08
CA GLN A 236 -28.09 -14.72 14.44
C GLN A 236 -29.29 -14.23 15.27
N ARG A 237 -29.66 -12.94 15.18
CA ARG A 237 -30.86 -12.40 15.83
C ARG A 237 -32.15 -13.07 15.34
N ILE A 238 -32.29 -13.32 14.05
CA ILE A 238 -33.46 -14.03 13.49
C ILE A 238 -33.54 -15.45 14.04
N ILE A 239 -32.41 -16.16 14.13
CA ILE A 239 -32.35 -17.52 14.68
C ILE A 239 -32.73 -17.51 16.16
N GLN A 240 -32.19 -16.57 16.96
CA GLN A 240 -32.54 -16.41 18.37
C GLN A 240 -34.05 -16.18 18.56
N GLN A 241 -34.64 -15.24 17.81
CA GLN A 241 -36.07 -14.98 17.87
C GLN A 241 -36.92 -16.21 17.48
N ARG A 242 -36.45 -17.02 16.53
CA ARG A 242 -37.14 -18.27 16.14
C ARG A 242 -37.10 -19.29 17.28
N VAL A 243 -35.95 -19.47 17.90
CA VAL A 243 -35.76 -20.40 19.04
C VAL A 243 -36.56 -19.96 20.27
N GLU A 244 -36.69 -18.66 20.50
CA GLU A 244 -37.54 -18.12 21.57
C GLU A 244 -39.03 -18.29 21.30
N ARG A 245 -39.48 -18.13 20.04
CA ARG A 245 -40.90 -18.27 19.66
C ARG A 245 -41.36 -19.71 19.52
N TYR A 246 -40.46 -20.61 19.12
CA TYR A 246 -40.74 -22.02 18.92
C TYR A 246 -39.69 -22.82 19.70
N PRO A 247 -39.97 -23.20 20.96
CA PRO A 247 -39.04 -23.99 21.75
C PRO A 247 -38.74 -25.28 20.98
N ILE A 248 -37.45 -25.61 20.87
CA ILE A 248 -36.94 -26.62 19.91
C ILE A 248 -37.45 -28.04 20.26
N THR A 249 -38.01 -28.21 21.46
CA THR A 249 -38.58 -29.46 21.98
C THR A 249 -40.11 -29.50 21.92
N ALA A 250 -40.77 -28.50 21.31
CA ALA A 250 -42.21 -28.51 21.13
C ALA A 250 -42.63 -29.75 20.33
N PRO A 251 -43.59 -30.56 20.82
CA PRO A 251 -44.09 -31.69 20.06
C PRO A 251 -44.67 -31.15 18.76
N MET A 252 -44.22 -31.68 17.63
CA MET A 252 -44.88 -31.47 16.35
C MET A 252 -46.32 -31.91 16.51
N ALA A 253 -47.24 -30.96 16.66
CA ALA A 253 -48.66 -31.25 16.70
C ALA A 253 -49.02 -31.87 15.35
N ASN A 254 -49.23 -33.19 15.34
CA ASN A 254 -49.72 -33.90 14.18
C ASN A 254 -51.01 -33.20 13.71
N PRO A 255 -51.07 -32.64 12.49
CA PRO A 255 -52.32 -32.15 11.97
C PRO A 255 -53.19 -33.37 11.66
N THR A 256 -54.02 -33.78 12.61
CA THR A 256 -55.14 -34.69 12.36
C THR A 256 -56.05 -34.02 11.34
N ARG A 257 -55.90 -34.43 10.09
CA ARG A 257 -56.75 -34.04 8.97
C ARG A 257 -58.19 -34.49 9.28
N PRO A 258 -59.19 -33.59 9.26
CA PRO A 258 -60.56 -34.00 9.50
C PRO A 258 -61.06 -34.86 8.33
N ALA A 259 -61.50 -36.07 8.63
CA ALA A 259 -62.23 -36.91 7.69
C ALA A 259 -63.58 -36.23 7.37
N SER A 260 -63.74 -35.77 6.14
CA SER A 260 -65.04 -35.56 5.50
C SER A 260 -65.24 -36.82 4.63
N GLY A 261 -66.27 -37.64 4.81
CA GLY A 261 -67.69 -37.27 4.84
C GLY A 261 -68.25 -37.65 3.48
#